data_AF-A0A5P6AA29-F1
#
_entry.id   AF-A0A5P6AA29-F1
#
_cell.length_a   1.000
_cell.length_b   1.000
_cell.length_c   1.000
_cell.angle_alpha   90.00
_cell.angle_beta   90.00
_cell.angle_gamma   90.00
#
_symmetry.space_group_name_H-M   'P 1'
#
loop_
_entity.id
_entity.type
_entity.pdbx_description
1 polymer ?
#
loop_
_entity_poly.entity_id
_entity_poly.type
_entity_poly.pdbx_seq_one_letter_code
_entity_poly.pdbx_strand_id
1 'polypeptide(L)'
;MLVRAHPGSLFRLRDDVFTIDDSANSLAFINKCKEVFTINSSVGLEAMLTGKKITVLGDCSYAFINELTVAAARVNAAAFYLFSYTVPLIWYSIRSTSTSDYAILKNKRLSANILSFTQRICRVTPQRLLLPCHH
;
A
#
# COMPACT_ATOMS: atom_id res chain seq x y z
N MET A 1 -22.09 10.34 5.74
CA MET A 1 -20.99 9.67 5.02
C MET A 1 -20.22 10.75 4.27
N LEU A 2 -18.89 10.81 4.43
CA LEU A 2 -18.06 11.81 3.75
C LEU A 2 -17.42 11.16 2.51
N VAL A 3 -17.53 11.81 1.34
CA VAL A 3 -17.07 11.25 0.07
C VAL A 3 -16.03 12.17 -0.56
N ARG A 4 -14.86 11.62 -0.92
CA ARG A 4 -13.83 12.35 -1.66
C ARG A 4 -13.83 11.90 -3.12
N ALA A 5 -14.15 12.83 -4.02
CA ALA A 5 -14.04 12.58 -5.46
C ALA A 5 -12.58 12.55 -5.89
N HIS A 6 -12.25 11.70 -6.86
CA HIS A 6 -10.91 11.71 -7.45
C HIS A 6 -10.74 12.97 -8.32
N PRO A 7 -9.66 13.75 -8.16
CA PRO A 7 -9.50 15.03 -8.87
C PRO A 7 -9.42 14.86 -10.40
N GLY A 8 -8.96 13.70 -10.87
CA GLY A 8 -8.96 13.36 -12.31
C GLY A 8 -10.24 12.69 -12.81
N SER A 9 -11.31 12.63 -12.01
CA SER A 9 -12.59 12.04 -12.43
C SER A 9 -13.28 12.94 -13.45
N LEU A 10 -13.80 12.36 -14.53
CA LEU A 10 -14.67 13.07 -15.49
C LEU A 10 -16.06 13.38 -14.90
N PHE A 11 -16.44 12.66 -13.85
CA PHE A 11 -17.74 12.80 -13.19
C PHE A 11 -17.59 13.48 -11.85
N ARG A 12 -18.54 14.38 -11.55
CA ARG A 12 -18.71 15.00 -10.24
C ARG A 12 -19.95 14.42 -9.56
N LEU A 13 -19.85 14.23 -8.25
CA LEU A 13 -20.99 13.86 -7.42
C LEU A 13 -21.95 15.04 -7.31
N ARG A 14 -23.25 14.73 -7.18
CA ARG A 14 -24.24 15.76 -6.87
C ARG A 14 -24.15 16.16 -5.40
N ASP A 15 -24.21 17.45 -5.15
CA ASP A 15 -24.02 18.02 -3.81
C ASP A 15 -25.21 17.76 -2.86
N ASP A 16 -26.35 17.28 -3.38
CA ASP A 16 -27.57 17.02 -2.63
C ASP A 16 -27.68 15.60 -2.03
N VAL A 17 -26.81 14.67 -2.45
CA VAL A 17 -26.89 13.26 -2.01
C VAL A 17 -25.85 12.92 -0.94
N PHE A 18 -24.66 13.52 -1.03
CA PHE A 18 -23.54 13.21 -0.15
C PHE A 18 -22.82 14.46 0.34
N THR A 19 -22.24 14.38 1.54
CA THR A 19 -21.29 15.38 2.00
C THR A 19 -19.98 15.17 1.23
N ILE A 20 -19.65 16.11 0.35
CA ILE A 20 -18.44 16.06 -0.48
C ILE A 20 -17.28 16.67 0.31
N ASP A 21 -16.16 15.97 0.33
CA ASP A 21 -14.92 16.48 0.92
C ASP A 21 -14.22 17.47 -0.02
N ASP A 22 -13.78 18.58 0.56
CA ASP A 22 -13.06 19.69 -0.07
C ASP A 22 -11.63 19.84 0.46
N SER A 23 -11.13 18.83 1.19
CA SER A 23 -9.80 18.90 1.80
C SER A 23 -8.70 19.08 0.75
N ALA A 24 -7.70 19.90 1.08
CA ALA A 24 -6.57 20.19 0.20
C ALA A 24 -5.79 18.94 -0.26
N ASN A 25 -5.77 17.88 0.56
CA ASN A 25 -5.10 16.62 0.24
C ASN A 25 -5.82 15.41 0.87
N SER A 26 -5.42 14.21 0.44
CA SER A 26 -5.93 12.92 0.91
C SER A 26 -5.73 12.74 2.42
N LEU A 27 -4.59 13.16 2.97
CA LEU A 27 -4.29 12.99 4.39
C LEU A 27 -5.23 13.81 5.28
N ALA A 28 -5.52 15.06 4.91
CA ALA A 28 -6.48 15.92 5.60
C ALA A 28 -7.89 15.31 5.57
N PHE A 29 -8.30 14.73 4.43
CA PHE A 29 -9.54 13.97 4.33
C PHE A 29 -9.57 12.75 5.26
N ILE A 30 -8.53 11.91 5.21
CA ILE A 30 -8.41 10.70 6.02
C ILE A 30 -8.51 11.02 7.53
N ASN A 31 -7.92 12.14 7.96
CA ASN A 31 -7.95 12.55 9.36
C ASN A 31 -9.37 12.89 9.86
N LYS A 32 -10.27 13.36 8.98
CA LYS A 32 -11.69 13.59 9.29
C LYS A 32 -12.48 12.29 9.45
N CYS A 33 -11.96 11.16 8.95
CA CYS A 33 -12.65 9.87 8.92
C CYS A 33 -12.26 8.96 10.09
N LYS A 34 -13.23 8.17 10.58
CA LYS A 34 -13.00 7.08 11.55
C LYS A 34 -12.54 5.79 10.87
N GLU A 35 -13.14 5.49 9.72
CA GLU A 35 -12.87 4.34 8.87
C GLU A 35 -12.96 4.80 7.41
N VAL A 36 -12.17 4.18 6.52
CA VAL A 36 -12.10 4.52 5.10
C VAL A 36 -12.50 3.32 4.25
N PHE A 37 -13.39 3.55 3.29
CA PHE A 37 -13.81 2.56 2.30
C PHE A 37 -13.19 2.92 0.95
N THR A 38 -12.65 1.93 0.25
CA THR A 38 -12.01 2.12 -1.05
C THR A 38 -12.18 0.86 -1.91
N ILE A 39 -12.10 1.04 -3.23
CA ILE A 39 -11.99 -0.10 -4.15
C ILE A 39 -10.53 -0.57 -4.14
N ASN A 40 -9.62 0.21 -4.73
CA ASN A 40 -8.19 -0.09 -4.80
C ASN A 40 -7.32 1.18 -4.89
N SER A 41 -7.84 2.32 -4.45
CA SER A 41 -7.14 3.61 -4.51
C SER A 41 -5.89 3.65 -3.63
N SER A 42 -4.85 4.39 -4.02
CA SER A 42 -3.66 4.66 -3.19
C SER A 42 -4.01 5.35 -1.86
N VAL A 43 -5.12 6.10 -1.80
CA VAL A 43 -5.61 6.74 -0.57
C VAL A 43 -5.95 5.69 0.50
N GLY A 44 -6.30 4.46 0.09
CA GLY A 44 -6.49 3.34 1.03
C GLY A 44 -5.19 2.93 1.72
N LEU A 45 -4.07 2.92 1.00
CA LEU A 45 -2.75 2.68 1.58
C LEU A 45 -2.36 3.80 2.55
N GLU A 46 -2.59 5.06 2.19
CA GLU A 46 -2.33 6.21 3.09
C GLU A 46 -3.16 6.12 4.39
N ALA A 47 -4.44 5.73 4.28
CA ALA A 47 -5.31 5.51 5.42
C ALA A 47 -4.80 4.35 6.31
N MET A 48 -4.30 3.28 5.70
CA MET A 48 -3.70 2.17 6.44
C MET A 48 -2.44 2.58 7.21
N LEU A 49 -1.56 3.36 6.57
CA LEU A 49 -0.29 3.81 7.16
C LEU A 49 -0.50 4.81 8.30
N THR A 50 -1.62 5.55 8.28
CA THR A 50 -2.03 6.43 9.39
C THR A 50 -2.77 5.70 10.51
N GLY A 51 -2.87 4.37 10.44
CA GLY A 51 -3.49 3.54 11.47
C GLY A 51 -5.02 3.57 11.44
N LYS A 52 -5.65 4.14 10.40
CA LYS A 52 -7.11 4.10 10.25
C LYS A 52 -7.54 2.69 9.87
N LYS A 53 -8.76 2.33 10.30
CA LYS A 53 -9.44 1.13 9.80
C LYS A 53 -9.76 1.34 8.32
N ILE A 54 -9.45 0.35 7.50
CA ILE A 54 -9.73 0.39 6.07
C ILE A 54 -10.53 -0.84 5.63
N THR A 55 -11.46 -0.62 4.71
CA THR A 55 -12.16 -1.68 3.97
C THR A 55 -11.80 -1.54 2.50
N VAL A 56 -11.14 -2.56 1.94
CA VAL A 56 -10.70 -2.63 0.54
C VAL A 56 -11.59 -3.63 -0.18
N LEU A 57 -12.30 -3.16 -1.21
CA LEU A 57 -13.28 -3.97 -1.93
C LEU A 57 -12.75 -4.57 -3.24
N GLY A 58 -11.69 -4.01 -3.79
CA GLY A 58 -11.04 -4.48 -5.01
C GLY A 58 -9.68 -5.12 -4.75
N ASP A 59 -9.17 -5.82 -5.76
CA ASP A 59 -7.81 -6.33 -5.71
C ASP A 59 -6.78 -5.18 -5.81
N CYS A 60 -5.76 -5.23 -4.96
CA CYS A 60 -4.69 -4.23 -4.93
C CYS A 60 -3.42 -4.78 -4.26
N SER A 61 -2.28 -4.19 -4.63
CA SER A 61 -0.95 -4.64 -4.20
C SER A 61 -0.71 -4.57 -2.69
N TYR A 62 -1.50 -3.80 -1.94
CA TYR A 62 -1.37 -3.64 -0.49
C TYR A 62 -2.44 -4.38 0.32
N ALA A 63 -3.37 -5.09 -0.33
CA ALA A 63 -4.48 -5.78 0.34
C ALA A 63 -4.00 -6.78 1.41
N PHE A 64 -2.93 -7.53 1.12
CA PHE A 64 -2.34 -8.53 2.03
C PHE A 64 -1.93 -7.95 3.40
N ILE A 65 -1.62 -6.66 3.48
CA ILE A 65 -1.27 -5.99 4.74
C ILE A 65 -2.51 -5.84 5.63
N ASN A 66 -3.68 -5.62 5.02
CA ASN A 66 -4.94 -5.39 5.73
C ASN A 66 -5.55 -6.69 6.28
N GLU A 67 -5.21 -7.84 5.70
CA GLU A 67 -5.67 -9.16 6.14
C GLU A 67 -4.97 -9.64 7.43
N LEU A 68 -3.82 -9.04 7.78
CA LEU A 68 -3.06 -9.38 8.97
C LEU A 68 -3.72 -8.80 10.22
N THR A 69 -4.05 -9.65 11.19
CA THR A 69 -4.69 -9.24 12.45
C THR A 69 -3.69 -8.74 13.51
N VAL A 70 -2.44 -9.20 13.45
CA VAL A 70 -1.40 -8.85 14.43
C VAL A 70 -0.70 -7.54 14.03
N ALA A 71 -0.71 -6.56 14.93
CA ALA A 71 -0.15 -5.23 14.67
C ALA A 71 1.33 -5.26 14.24
N ALA A 72 2.17 -6.06 14.91
CA ALA A 72 3.57 -6.21 14.54
C ALA A 72 3.75 -6.81 13.13
N ALA A 73 2.90 -7.77 12.76
CA ALA A 73 2.92 -8.36 11.42
C ALA A 73 2.52 -7.32 10.35
N ARG A 74 1.53 -6.47 10.64
CA ARG A 74 1.14 -5.37 9.75
C ARG A 74 2.27 -4.37 9.52
N VAL A 75 2.96 -3.96 10.58
CA VAL A 75 4.11 -3.04 10.48
C VAL A 75 5.21 -3.65 9.62
N ASN A 76 5.51 -4.92 9.84
CA ASN A 76 6.51 -5.66 9.09
C ASN A 76 6.16 -5.80 7.60
N ALA A 77 4.90 -6.13 7.30
CA ALA A 77 4.38 -6.22 5.94
C ALA A 77 4.38 -4.86 5.24
N ALA A 78 4.00 -3.79 5.95
CA ALA A 78 4.07 -2.41 5.45
C ALA A 78 5.51 -1.98 5.18
N ALA A 79 6.46 -2.35 6.04
CA ALA A 79 7.88 -2.09 5.83
C ALA A 79 8.38 -2.81 4.57
N PHE A 80 8.06 -4.09 4.39
CA PHE A 80 8.37 -4.81 3.15
C PHE A 80 7.75 -4.12 1.93
N TYR A 81 6.50 -3.71 2.01
CA TYR A 81 5.82 -3.06 0.91
C TYR A 81 6.50 -1.74 0.50
N LEU A 82 6.76 -0.86 1.48
CA LEU A 82 7.39 0.43 1.24
C LEU A 82 8.86 0.30 0.81
N PHE A 83 9.60 -0.66 1.37
CA PHE A 83 11.05 -0.70 1.18
C PHE A 83 11.53 -1.74 0.18
N SER A 84 10.82 -2.85 -0.03
CA SER A 84 11.18 -3.87 -1.00
C SER A 84 10.31 -3.84 -2.25
N TYR A 85 8.98 -3.72 -2.08
CA TYR A 85 8.04 -3.81 -3.19
C TYR A 85 7.97 -2.54 -4.04
N THR A 86 7.79 -1.37 -3.41
CA THR A 86 7.81 -0.11 -4.16
C THR A 86 9.22 0.19 -4.67
N VAL A 87 9.32 0.71 -5.88
CA VAL A 87 10.60 1.08 -6.49
C VAL A 87 10.68 2.61 -6.56
N PRO A 88 11.76 3.23 -6.09
CA PRO A 88 11.97 4.66 -6.27
C PRO A 88 11.89 5.00 -7.76
N LEU A 89 11.16 6.05 -8.12
CA LEU A 89 10.99 6.42 -9.53
C LEU A 89 12.33 6.67 -10.25
N ILE A 90 13.33 7.14 -9.52
CA ILE A 90 14.70 7.36 -10.02
C ILE A 90 15.47 6.06 -10.35
N TRP A 91 14.97 4.89 -9.94
CA TRP A 91 15.65 3.59 -10.04
C TRP A 91 15.18 2.72 -11.22
N TYR A 92 14.30 3.25 -12.08
CA TYR A 92 13.75 2.50 -13.20
C TYR A 92 14.80 1.93 -14.17
N SER A 93 16.00 2.54 -14.29
CA SER A 93 17.07 2.01 -15.16
C SER A 93 17.88 0.85 -14.55
N ILE A 94 17.78 0.61 -13.23
CA ILE A 94 18.66 -0.33 -12.50
C ILE A 94 17.97 -1.70 -12.29
N ARG A 95 16.64 -1.76 -12.41
CA ARG A 95 15.88 -2.98 -12.08
C ARG A 95 16.09 -4.12 -13.08
N SER A 96 16.59 -3.87 -14.29
CA SER A 96 16.87 -4.92 -15.28
C SER A 96 18.07 -5.81 -14.91
N THR A 97 18.89 -5.43 -13.93
CA THR A 97 20.15 -6.11 -13.61
C THR A 97 20.24 -6.73 -12.21
N SER A 98 19.23 -6.56 -11.35
CA SER A 98 19.27 -7.05 -9.96
C SER A 98 18.05 -7.91 -9.59
N THR A 99 18.30 -9.19 -9.25
CA THR A 99 17.26 -10.22 -8.97
C THR A 99 17.00 -10.49 -7.48
N SER A 100 17.72 -9.86 -6.55
CA SER A 100 17.57 -10.13 -5.10
C SER A 100 17.03 -8.93 -4.32
N ASP A 101 16.00 -9.16 -3.48
CA ASP A 101 15.42 -8.16 -2.57
C ASP A 101 16.46 -7.47 -1.67
N TYR A 102 17.52 -8.19 -1.30
CA TYR A 102 18.61 -7.63 -0.49
C TYR A 102 19.41 -6.56 -1.23
N ALA A 103 19.60 -6.73 -2.54
CA ALA A 103 20.27 -5.74 -3.37
C ALA A 103 19.42 -4.46 -3.45
N ILE A 104 18.10 -4.59 -3.61
CA ILE A 104 17.14 -3.46 -3.63
C ILE A 104 17.19 -2.66 -2.33
N LEU A 105 17.24 -3.33 -1.18
CA LEU A 105 17.25 -2.67 0.12
C LEU A 105 18.59 -1.99 0.45
N LYS A 106 19.72 -2.61 0.11
CA LYS A 106 21.05 -1.99 0.27
C LYS A 106 21.14 -0.70 -0.54
N ASN A 107 20.60 -0.75 -1.75
CA ASN A 107 20.56 0.37 -2.65
C ASN A 107 19.71 1.55 -2.15
N LYS A 108 18.71 1.28 -1.30
CA LYS A 108 17.91 2.30 -0.61
C LYS A 108 18.58 2.88 0.65
N ARG A 109 19.83 2.49 0.97
CA ARG A 109 20.57 2.90 2.19
C ARG A 109 19.75 2.75 3.49
N LEU A 110 18.99 1.67 3.61
CA LEU A 110 18.19 1.40 4.81
C LEU A 110 19.05 0.84 5.95
N SER A 111 18.59 1.03 7.18
CA SER A 111 19.28 0.55 8.38
C SER A 111 19.42 -0.99 8.39
N ALA A 112 20.48 -1.48 9.05
CA ALA A 112 20.80 -2.91 9.14
C ALA A 112 19.64 -3.77 9.71
N ASN A 113 18.75 -3.17 10.51
CA ASN A 113 17.59 -3.84 11.10
C ASN A 113 16.49 -4.14 10.07
N ILE A 114 16.27 -3.26 9.09
CA ILE A 114 15.29 -3.48 8.03
C ILE A 114 15.83 -4.53 7.03
N LEU A 115 17.14 -4.47 6.76
CA LEU A 115 17.85 -5.43 5.90
C LEU A 115 17.86 -6.86 6.44
N SER A 116 18.08 -7.03 7.75
CA SER A 116 18.09 -8.37 8.39
C SER A 116 16.68 -8.96 8.48
N PHE A 117 15.67 -8.11 8.62
CA PHE A 117 14.27 -8.51 8.72
C PHE A 117 13.72 -9.03 7.39
N THR A 118 13.93 -8.31 6.30
CA THR A 118 13.52 -8.76 4.96
C THR A 118 14.29 -10.00 4.52
N GLN A 119 15.58 -10.13 4.86
CA GLN A 119 16.33 -11.37 4.64
C GLN A 119 15.73 -12.57 5.37
N ARG A 120 15.16 -12.37 6.58
CA ARG A 120 14.44 -13.44 7.29
C ARG A 120 13.13 -13.80 6.61
N ILE A 121 12.35 -12.82 6.13
CA ILE A 121 11.11 -13.08 5.38
C ILE A 121 11.41 -13.80 4.06
N CYS A 122 12.37 -13.30 3.25
CA CYS A 122 12.71 -13.92 1.96
C CYS A 122 13.33 -15.33 2.13
N ARG A 123 13.86 -15.68 3.31
CA ARG A 123 14.33 -17.05 3.62
C ARG A 123 13.21 -17.97 4.11
N VAL A 124 12.09 -17.43 4.61
CA VAL A 124 10.92 -18.22 5.02
C VAL A 124 9.95 -18.28 3.84
N THR A 125 10.29 -19.23 2.95
CA THR A 125 9.43 -19.94 1.99
C THR A 125 9.02 -19.26 0.67
N PRO A 126 9.52 -19.78 -0.48
CA PRO A 126 8.86 -19.72 -1.76
C PRO A 126 7.82 -20.86 -1.85
N GLN A 127 6.62 -20.69 -1.31
CA GLN A 127 5.52 -21.64 -1.59
C GLN A 127 4.19 -20.91 -1.79
N ARG A 128 3.68 -21.05 -3.01
CA ARG A 128 2.31 -20.74 -3.49
C ARG A 128 1.90 -19.27 -3.57
N LEU A 129 2.41 -18.60 -4.62
CA LEU A 129 1.61 -17.67 -5.41
C LEU A 129 1.72 -18.07 -6.89
N LEU A 130 1.25 -19.28 -7.20
CA LEU A 130 0.92 -19.67 -8.57
C LEU A 130 -0.59 -19.51 -8.70
N LEU A 131 -1.01 -18.41 -9.32
CA LEU A 131 -2.36 -18.29 -9.86
C LEU A 131 -2.52 -19.37 -10.95
N PRO A 132 -3.58 -20.19 -10.95
CA PRO A 132 -3.82 -21.10 -12.06
C PRO A 132 -4.28 -20.30 -13.28
N CYS A 133 -3.44 -20.25 -14.31
CA CYS A 133 -3.88 -19.92 -15.66
C CYS A 133 -4.71 -21.11 -16.16
N HIS A 134 -6.03 -20.90 -16.32
CA HIS A 134 -6.87 -21.82 -17.08
C HIS A 134 -6.69 -21.56 -18.57
N HIS A 135 -6.45 -22.65 -19.30
CA HIS A 135 -6.39 -22.76 -20.76
C HIS A 135 -7.71 -22.41 -21.44
#